data_AF-A0A1Q8G2T5-F1
#
_entry.id   AF-A0A1Q8G2T5-F1
#
_cell.length_a   1.000
_cell.length_b   1.000
_cell.length_c   1.000
_cell.angle_alpha   90.00
_cell.angle_beta   90.00
_cell.angle_gamma   90.00
#
_symmetry.space_group_name_H-M   'P 1'
#
loop_
_entity.id
_entity.type
_entity.pdbx_description
1 polymer ?
#
loop_
_entity_poly.entity_id
_entity_poly.type
_entity_poly.pdbx_seq_one_letter_code
_entity_poly.pdbx_strand_id
1 'polypeptide(L)'
;MNNIDYSKILLLTRQEDAEWTANGLSYKQNLKRKVQLIKDSITARRDISAQDYRALLADRQRRMKLIEMARPIFMDDEKLKRIGYAREHAGNMFADLRTSDELNGGFTAAKEALSMLSEVVFTHGLTRNEFRQGAKQYNLTLADLEKAELCIDWVIWRMKPYMEILADQFGFDDVNDLSENRMAGILRVLDKKLTYYAPAPGKGGYQWSISKPEADRMVQVFPYIAQHIRDGIA
;
A
#
# COMPACT_ATOMS: atom_id res chain seq x y z
N MET A 1 -20.56 3.21 22.06
CA MET A 1 -19.72 3.04 20.85
C MET A 1 -18.28 3.15 21.30
N ASN A 2 -17.53 2.05 21.35
CA ASN A 2 -16.10 2.12 21.62
C ASN A 2 -15.42 2.61 20.34
N ASN A 3 -14.87 3.82 20.39
CA ASN A 3 -13.96 4.29 19.35
C ASN A 3 -12.79 3.32 19.30
N ILE A 4 -12.54 2.74 18.13
CA ILE A 4 -11.25 2.13 17.85
C ILE A 4 -10.22 3.21 18.15
N ASP A 5 -9.33 2.93 19.10
CA ASP A 5 -8.22 3.84 19.37
C ASP A 5 -7.25 3.73 18.19
N TYR A 6 -7.48 4.56 17.17
CA TYR A 6 -6.67 4.61 15.95
C TYR A 6 -5.21 4.99 16.24
N SER A 7 -4.88 5.49 17.44
CA SER A 7 -3.49 5.65 17.88
C SER A 7 -2.75 4.30 17.99
N LYS A 8 -3.47 3.18 18.03
CA LYS A 8 -2.93 1.81 18.01
C LYS A 8 -2.72 1.25 16.60
N ILE A 9 -3.14 1.96 15.55
CA ILE A 9 -2.72 1.64 14.18
C ILE A 9 -1.29 2.13 14.03
N LEU A 10 -0.35 1.20 13.90
CA LEU A 10 1.07 1.48 13.75
C LEU A 10 1.36 2.12 12.38
N LEU A 11 1.20 3.43 12.32
CA LEU A 11 1.66 4.25 11.22
C LEU A 11 3.10 4.72 11.51
N LEU A 12 3.76 5.26 10.49
CA LEU A 12 4.92 6.11 10.74
C LEU A 12 4.47 7.34 11.49
N THR A 13 5.02 7.52 12.69
CA THR A 13 4.95 8.80 13.41
C THR A 13 5.79 9.84 12.67
N ARG A 14 5.49 11.12 12.82
CA ARG A 14 6.25 12.21 12.19
C ARG A 14 7.76 12.17 12.51
N GLN A 15 8.11 11.71 13.71
CA GLN A 15 9.50 11.58 14.14
C GLN A 15 10.22 10.42 13.44
N GLU A 16 9.53 9.29 13.25
CA GLU A 16 10.06 8.19 12.45
C GLU A 16 10.23 8.62 11.00
N ASP A 17 9.26 9.34 10.43
CA ASP A 17 9.30 9.81 9.05
C ASP A 17 10.52 10.71 8.75
N ALA A 18 10.87 11.60 9.69
CA ALA A 18 12.07 12.43 9.58
C ALA A 18 13.38 11.60 9.70
N GLU A 19 13.48 10.70 10.69
CA GLU A 19 14.64 9.80 10.84
C GLU A 19 14.82 8.90 9.62
N TRP A 20 13.73 8.54 8.97
CA TRP A 20 13.69 7.63 7.85
C TRP A 20 14.03 8.30 6.53
N THR A 21 13.52 9.51 6.32
CA THR A 21 13.93 10.37 5.21
C THR A 21 15.44 10.62 5.25
N ALA A 22 16.02 10.78 6.44
CA ALA A 22 17.45 11.03 6.62
C ALA A 22 18.34 9.80 6.41
N ASN A 23 17.90 8.60 6.84
CA ASN A 23 18.74 7.39 6.88
C ASN A 23 18.39 6.33 5.82
N GLY A 24 17.31 6.55 5.06
CA GLY A 24 16.75 5.58 4.13
C GLY A 24 15.82 4.58 4.81
N LEU A 25 14.75 4.22 4.10
CA LEU A 25 13.70 3.32 4.59
C LEU A 25 14.26 1.95 5.03
N SER A 26 15.28 1.42 4.35
CA SER A 26 15.83 0.07 4.63
C SER A 26 16.90 0.03 5.73
N TYR A 27 17.11 1.10 6.50
CA TYR A 27 18.14 1.11 7.54
C TYR A 27 17.87 0.06 8.62
N LYS A 28 18.82 -0.86 8.80
CA LYS A 28 18.66 -2.08 9.62
C LYS A 28 18.23 -1.81 11.06
N GLN A 29 18.70 -0.73 11.69
CA GLN A 29 18.32 -0.40 13.07
C GLN A 29 16.86 0.07 13.16
N ASN A 30 16.42 0.87 12.19
CA ASN A 30 15.03 1.35 12.09
C ASN A 30 14.06 0.19 11.85
N LEU A 31 14.44 -0.73 10.95
CA LEU A 31 13.68 -1.96 10.70
C LEU A 31 13.52 -2.80 11.97
N LYS A 32 14.61 -3.04 12.71
CA LYS A 32 14.56 -3.78 13.98
C LYS A 32 13.67 -3.10 15.01
N ARG A 33 13.81 -1.78 15.18
CA ARG A 33 13.00 -0.99 16.11
C ARG A 33 11.51 -1.10 15.77
N LYS A 34 11.13 -0.99 14.49
CA LYS A 34 9.72 -1.11 14.13
C LYS A 34 9.18 -2.52 14.28
N VAL A 35 9.94 -3.54 13.89
CA VAL A 35 9.52 -4.94 14.10
C VAL A 35 9.22 -5.18 15.59
N GLN A 36 10.02 -4.61 16.50
CA GLN A 36 9.74 -4.70 17.93
C GLN A 36 8.43 -3.99 18.31
N LEU A 37 8.21 -2.76 17.84
CA LEU A 37 6.96 -2.02 18.11
C LEU A 37 5.72 -2.76 17.58
N ILE A 38 5.82 -3.40 16.41
CA ILE A 38 4.71 -4.21 15.86
C ILE A 38 4.43 -5.41 16.76
N LYS A 39 5.47 -6.13 17.20
CA LYS A 39 5.33 -7.25 18.14
C LYS A 39 4.67 -6.79 19.45
N ASP A 40 5.15 -5.70 20.04
CA ASP A 40 4.61 -5.15 21.29
C ASP A 40 3.12 -4.77 21.14
N SER A 41 2.74 -4.17 20.00
CA SER A 41 1.35 -3.85 19.69
C SER A 41 0.48 -5.11 19.49
N ILE A 42 0.99 -6.15 18.84
CA ILE A 42 0.31 -7.44 18.72
C ILE A 42 0.06 -8.04 20.11
N THR A 43 1.08 -8.06 20.96
CA THR A 43 0.97 -8.55 22.35
C THR A 43 -0.01 -7.72 23.18
N ALA A 44 0.00 -6.38 23.02
CA ALA A 44 -0.94 -5.50 23.72
C ALA A 44 -2.40 -5.72 23.32
N ARG A 45 -2.65 -6.27 22.13
CA ARG A 45 -3.99 -6.61 21.61
C ARG A 45 -4.44 -8.03 22.02
N ARG A 46 -3.78 -8.65 23.02
CA ARG A 46 -4.11 -10.02 23.48
C ARG A 46 -5.59 -10.20 23.90
N ASP A 47 -6.19 -9.17 24.49
CA ASP A 47 -7.55 -9.20 25.04
C ASP A 47 -8.53 -8.41 24.15
N ILE A 48 -8.22 -8.24 22.86
CA ILE A 48 -9.06 -7.51 21.90
C ILE A 48 -10.45 -8.16 21.78
N SER A 49 -11.50 -7.34 21.77
CA SER A 49 -12.86 -7.85 21.59
C SER A 49 -13.06 -8.43 20.17
N ALA A 50 -14.01 -9.35 20.01
CA ALA A 50 -14.32 -9.94 18.71
C ALA A 50 -14.72 -8.87 17.67
N GLN A 51 -15.47 -7.86 18.10
CA GLN A 51 -15.91 -6.75 17.25
C GLN A 51 -14.74 -5.88 16.81
N ASP A 52 -13.86 -5.49 17.76
CA ASP A 52 -12.68 -4.68 17.44
C ASP A 52 -11.70 -5.46 16.56
N TYR A 53 -11.60 -6.77 16.75
CA TYR A 53 -10.72 -7.62 15.95
C TYR A 53 -11.21 -7.76 14.50
N ARG A 54 -12.53 -7.91 14.31
CA ARG A 54 -13.14 -7.86 12.96
C ARG A 54 -12.91 -6.51 12.29
N ALA A 55 -13.06 -5.41 13.01
CA ALA A 55 -12.82 -4.08 12.47
C ALA A 55 -11.34 -3.88 12.08
N LEU A 56 -10.41 -4.36 12.90
CA LEU A 56 -8.98 -4.35 12.58
C LEU A 56 -8.67 -5.18 11.33
N LEU A 57 -9.25 -6.38 11.19
CA LEU A 57 -9.06 -7.21 10.01
C LEU A 57 -9.67 -6.57 8.76
N ALA A 58 -10.85 -5.94 8.85
CA ALA A 58 -11.45 -5.22 7.75
C ALA A 58 -10.56 -4.04 7.29
N ASP A 59 -9.96 -3.29 8.21
CA ASP A 59 -9.00 -2.24 7.85
C ASP A 59 -7.72 -2.80 7.22
N ARG A 60 -7.17 -3.91 7.75
CA ARG A 60 -6.04 -4.63 7.15
C ARG A 60 -6.35 -5.09 5.72
N GLN A 61 -7.55 -5.66 5.49
CA GLN A 61 -8.02 -6.06 4.16
C GLN A 61 -8.09 -4.87 3.21
N ARG A 62 -8.72 -3.77 3.64
CA ARG A 62 -8.80 -2.54 2.86
C ARG A 62 -7.41 -2.02 2.47
N ARG A 63 -6.49 -1.89 3.44
CA ARG A 63 -5.13 -1.39 3.19
C ARG A 63 -4.34 -2.31 2.26
N MET A 64 -4.39 -3.63 2.49
CA MET A 64 -3.72 -4.61 1.63
C MET A 64 -4.28 -4.61 0.21
N LYS A 65 -5.59 -4.39 0.04
CA LYS A 65 -6.20 -4.26 -1.28
C LYS A 65 -5.72 -3.01 -2.03
N LEU A 66 -5.64 -1.87 -1.34
CA LEU A 66 -5.11 -0.64 -1.93
C LEU A 66 -3.62 -0.80 -2.31
N ILE A 67 -2.82 -1.44 -1.46
CA ILE A 67 -1.43 -1.77 -1.75
C ILE A 67 -1.34 -2.67 -2.99
N GLU A 68 -2.16 -3.72 -3.07
CA GLU A 68 -2.21 -4.61 -4.24
C GLU A 68 -2.47 -3.83 -5.53
N MET A 69 -3.42 -2.89 -5.51
CA MET A 69 -3.76 -2.05 -6.66
C MET A 69 -2.65 -1.05 -7.00
N ALA A 70 -1.96 -0.50 -5.99
CA ALA A 70 -0.92 0.51 -6.20
C ALA A 70 0.42 -0.08 -6.64
N ARG A 71 0.75 -1.32 -6.22
CA ARG A 71 2.03 -1.96 -6.54
C ARG A 71 2.40 -1.92 -8.02
N PRO A 72 1.51 -2.24 -8.99
CA PRO A 72 1.81 -2.11 -10.42
C PRO A 72 2.25 -0.70 -10.84
N ILE A 73 1.82 0.36 -10.15
CA ILE A 73 2.24 1.74 -10.42
C ILE A 73 3.71 1.91 -10.04
N PHE A 74 4.10 1.44 -8.85
CA PHE A 74 5.47 1.59 -8.34
C PHE A 74 6.50 0.72 -9.06
N MET A 75 6.06 -0.41 -9.62
CA MET A 75 6.92 -1.32 -10.38
C MET A 75 7.14 -0.88 -11.83
N ASP A 76 6.38 0.09 -12.32
CA ASP A 76 6.39 0.51 -13.72
C ASP A 76 6.95 1.94 -13.86
N ASP A 77 8.13 2.06 -14.44
CA ASP A 77 8.81 3.34 -14.69
C ASP A 77 7.94 4.32 -15.48
N GLU A 78 7.16 3.83 -16.43
CA GLU A 78 6.27 4.67 -17.21
C GLU A 78 5.19 5.21 -16.29
N LYS A 79 4.50 4.37 -15.51
CA LYS A 79 3.44 4.82 -14.59
C LYS A 79 3.96 5.79 -13.52
N LEU A 80 5.18 5.62 -13.02
CA LEU A 80 5.80 6.59 -12.11
C LEU A 80 6.02 7.95 -12.79
N LYS A 81 6.50 7.95 -14.04
CA LYS A 81 6.63 9.18 -14.83
C LYS A 81 5.27 9.88 -15.03
N ARG A 82 4.20 9.11 -15.24
CA ARG A 82 2.83 9.64 -15.42
C ARG A 82 2.27 10.36 -14.20
N ILE A 83 2.72 9.99 -13.00
CA ILE A 83 2.34 10.65 -11.74
C ILE A 83 3.38 11.69 -11.29
N GLY A 84 4.24 12.16 -12.20
CA GLY A 84 5.18 13.26 -11.92
C GLY A 84 6.54 12.84 -11.34
N TYR A 85 6.84 11.54 -11.23
CA TYR A 85 8.15 11.08 -10.76
C TYR A 85 9.15 10.89 -11.91
N ALA A 86 10.17 11.76 -11.96
CA ALA A 86 11.28 11.59 -12.89
C ALA A 86 12.03 10.28 -12.63
N ARG A 87 12.46 9.60 -13.70
CA ARG A 87 13.13 8.29 -13.66
C ARG A 87 14.33 8.26 -12.71
N GLU A 88 15.05 9.37 -12.63
CA GLU A 88 16.24 9.60 -11.80
C GLU A 88 15.92 9.51 -10.30
N HIS A 89 14.77 10.05 -9.90
CA HIS A 89 14.29 10.01 -8.52
C HIS A 89 13.57 8.70 -8.20
N ALA A 90 12.87 8.14 -9.20
CA ALA A 90 12.17 6.87 -9.07
C ALA A 90 13.14 5.69 -8.82
N GLY A 91 14.29 5.68 -9.50
CA GLY A 91 15.28 4.61 -9.39
C GLY A 91 15.77 4.39 -7.97
N ASN A 92 16.12 5.45 -7.23
CA ASN A 92 16.64 5.32 -5.87
C ASN A 92 15.53 5.08 -4.83
N MET A 93 14.37 5.72 -5.01
CA MET A 93 13.29 5.67 -4.03
C MET A 93 12.52 4.33 -4.06
N PHE A 94 12.29 3.78 -5.26
CA PHE A 94 11.53 2.53 -5.45
C PHE A 94 12.43 1.31 -5.70
N ALA A 95 13.75 1.46 -5.72
CA ALA A 95 14.69 0.34 -5.89
C ALA A 95 14.41 -0.79 -4.89
N ASP A 96 14.33 -0.45 -3.60
CA ASP A 96 14.06 -1.43 -2.53
C ASP A 96 12.77 -2.21 -2.78
N LEU A 97 11.70 -1.53 -3.18
CA LEU A 97 10.43 -2.16 -3.51
C LEU A 97 10.53 -3.13 -4.70
N ARG A 98 11.34 -2.80 -5.71
CA ARG A 98 11.48 -3.58 -6.96
C ARG A 98 12.43 -4.77 -6.82
N THR A 99 13.49 -4.63 -6.03
CA THR A 99 14.56 -5.63 -5.94
C THR A 99 14.52 -6.45 -4.65
N SER A 100 13.74 -6.05 -3.64
CA SER A 100 13.68 -6.76 -2.37
C SER A 100 12.76 -7.98 -2.47
N ASP A 101 13.39 -9.15 -2.49
CA ASP A 101 12.70 -10.44 -2.30
C ASP A 101 11.96 -10.49 -0.97
N GLU A 102 12.44 -9.80 0.07
CA GLU A 102 11.77 -9.72 1.37
C GLU A 102 10.42 -8.99 1.27
N LEU A 103 10.34 -7.90 0.50
CA LEU A 103 9.10 -7.15 0.29
C LEU A 103 8.13 -7.86 -0.64
N ASN A 104 8.63 -8.48 -1.70
CA ASN A 104 7.81 -9.22 -2.66
C ASN A 104 7.29 -10.53 -2.06
N GLY A 105 8.17 -11.33 -1.44
CA GLY A 105 7.80 -12.53 -0.70
C GLY A 105 6.94 -12.21 0.52
N GLY A 106 7.30 -11.15 1.26
CA GLY A 106 6.52 -10.67 2.41
C GLY A 106 5.11 -10.24 2.04
N PHE A 107 4.91 -9.57 0.90
CA PHE A 107 3.58 -9.20 0.42
C PHE A 107 2.72 -10.44 0.09
N THR A 108 3.27 -11.43 -0.61
CA THR A 108 2.57 -12.69 -0.91
C THR A 108 2.19 -13.42 0.38
N ALA A 109 3.14 -13.59 1.31
CA ALA A 109 2.90 -14.20 2.60
C ALA A 109 1.85 -13.44 3.43
N ALA A 110 1.85 -12.10 3.38
CA ALA A 110 0.87 -11.28 4.07
C ALA A 110 -0.54 -11.45 3.49
N LYS A 111 -0.68 -11.63 2.17
CA LYS A 111 -1.99 -11.92 1.55
C LYS A 111 -2.52 -13.29 1.97
N GLU A 112 -1.68 -14.31 1.97
CA GLU A 112 -2.04 -15.66 2.41
C GLU A 112 -2.45 -15.65 3.89
N ALA A 113 -1.63 -15.02 4.74
CA ALA A 113 -1.90 -14.81 6.15
C ALA A 113 -3.23 -14.08 6.37
N LEU A 114 -3.48 -13.01 5.61
CA LEU A 114 -4.73 -12.25 5.72
C LEU A 114 -5.94 -13.07 5.30
N SER A 115 -5.83 -13.88 4.24
CA SER A 115 -6.91 -14.79 3.80
C SER A 115 -7.25 -15.80 4.88
N MET A 116 -6.23 -16.46 5.44
CA MET A 116 -6.38 -17.41 6.54
C MET A 116 -7.03 -16.75 7.77
N LEU A 117 -6.54 -15.58 8.21
CA LEU A 117 -7.12 -14.88 9.36
C LEU A 117 -8.56 -14.43 9.10
N SER A 118 -8.85 -14.01 7.87
CA SER A 118 -10.20 -13.60 7.49
C SER A 118 -11.17 -14.78 7.55
N GLU A 119 -10.77 -15.94 7.02
CA GLU A 119 -11.57 -17.16 7.11
C GLU A 119 -11.85 -17.54 8.57
N VAL A 120 -10.82 -17.56 9.41
CA VAL A 120 -10.99 -18.00 10.79
C VAL A 120 -11.83 -17.04 11.62
N VAL A 121 -11.74 -15.72 11.39
CA VAL A 121 -12.44 -14.71 12.20
C VAL A 121 -13.83 -14.35 11.66
N PHE A 122 -14.00 -14.28 10.34
CA PHE A 122 -15.28 -13.94 9.72
C PHE A 122 -16.14 -15.18 9.47
N THR A 123 -15.56 -16.28 8.96
CA THR A 123 -16.33 -17.50 8.64
C THR A 123 -16.60 -18.33 9.89
N HIS A 124 -15.59 -18.50 10.75
CA HIS A 124 -15.71 -19.34 11.94
C HIS A 124 -15.97 -18.57 13.24
N GLY A 125 -15.94 -17.23 13.18
CA GLY A 125 -16.26 -16.37 14.32
C GLY A 125 -15.23 -16.43 15.46
N LEU A 126 -14.06 -17.04 15.24
CA LEU A 126 -13.09 -17.27 16.30
C LEU A 126 -12.44 -15.96 16.75
N THR A 127 -12.32 -15.84 18.06
CA THR A 127 -11.65 -14.77 18.79
C THR A 127 -10.21 -15.15 19.09
N ARG A 128 -9.36 -14.15 19.35
CA ARG A 128 -7.97 -14.37 19.77
C ARG A 128 -7.85 -15.28 21.00
N ASN A 129 -8.82 -15.20 21.92
CA ASN A 129 -8.87 -16.05 23.11
C ASN A 129 -9.12 -17.53 22.77
N GLU A 130 -9.91 -17.84 21.74
CA GLU A 130 -10.17 -19.20 21.31
C GLU A 130 -8.94 -19.84 20.65
N PHE A 131 -8.13 -19.07 19.92
CA PHE A 131 -6.81 -19.52 19.46
C PHE A 131 -5.87 -19.87 20.62
N ARG A 132 -5.89 -19.08 21.70
CA ARG A 132 -5.07 -19.32 22.90
C ARG A 132 -5.50 -20.59 23.64
N GLN A 133 -6.79 -20.89 23.68
CA GLN A 133 -7.33 -22.10 24.28
C GLN A 133 -7.07 -23.37 23.45
N GLY A 134 -6.42 -23.20 22.29
CA GLY A 134 -6.08 -24.26 21.36
C GLY A 134 -7.22 -24.48 20.38
N ALA A 135 -7.18 -23.74 19.27
CA ALA A 135 -8.01 -23.98 18.10
C ALA A 135 -7.63 -25.32 17.43
N LYS A 136 -7.76 -26.43 18.18
CA LYS A 136 -7.38 -27.79 17.79
C LYS A 136 -8.07 -28.23 16.50
N GLN A 137 -9.26 -27.70 16.22
CA GLN A 137 -10.02 -27.96 14.99
C GLN A 137 -9.33 -27.46 13.72
N TYR A 138 -8.42 -26.49 13.82
CA TYR A 138 -7.76 -25.87 12.66
C TYR A 138 -6.24 -26.08 12.64
N ASN A 139 -5.69 -26.79 13.64
CA ASN A 139 -4.24 -27.01 13.81
C ASN A 139 -3.41 -25.71 13.77
N LEU A 140 -4.00 -24.59 14.22
CA LEU A 140 -3.37 -23.28 14.29
C LEU A 140 -3.04 -22.93 15.74
N THR A 141 -1.84 -22.40 15.97
CA THR A 141 -1.40 -21.93 17.29
C THR A 141 -1.53 -20.41 17.41
N LEU A 142 -1.48 -19.90 18.65
CA LEU A 142 -1.36 -18.46 18.89
C LEU A 142 -0.09 -17.87 18.24
N ALA A 143 1.00 -18.64 18.17
CA ALA A 143 2.23 -18.19 17.53
C ALA A 143 2.06 -18.02 16.00
N ASP A 144 1.27 -18.90 15.37
CA ASP A 144 0.95 -18.77 13.93
C ASP A 144 0.10 -17.53 13.67
N LEU A 145 -0.88 -17.27 14.54
CA LEU A 145 -1.69 -16.06 14.51
C LEU A 145 -0.82 -14.79 14.66
N GLU A 146 0.06 -14.73 15.65
CA GLU A 146 0.95 -13.59 15.88
C GLU A 146 1.92 -13.38 14.71
N LYS A 147 2.43 -14.46 14.12
CA LYS A 147 3.29 -14.40 12.94
C LYS A 147 2.53 -13.87 11.72
N ALA A 148 1.29 -14.30 11.51
CA ALA A 148 0.42 -13.81 10.44
C ALA A 148 0.16 -12.31 10.59
N GLU A 149 -0.20 -11.84 11.79
CA GLU A 149 -0.43 -10.43 12.06
C GLU A 149 0.83 -9.58 11.90
N LEU A 150 1.98 -10.08 12.36
CA LEU A 150 3.26 -9.41 12.19
C LEU A 150 3.59 -9.22 10.71
N CYS A 151 3.36 -10.26 9.90
CA CYS A 151 3.59 -10.21 8.46
C CYS A 151 2.72 -9.14 7.79
N ILE A 152 1.42 -9.11 8.12
CA ILE A 152 0.47 -8.14 7.56
C ILE A 152 0.80 -6.71 7.99
N ASP A 153 0.96 -6.47 9.30
CA ASP A 153 1.22 -5.14 9.84
C ASP A 153 2.57 -4.59 9.32
N TRP A 154 3.58 -5.47 9.16
CA TRP A 154 4.88 -5.09 8.58
C TRP A 154 4.74 -4.66 7.13
N VAL A 155 4.04 -5.42 6.28
CA VAL A 155 3.85 -5.03 4.86
C VAL A 155 3.08 -3.72 4.74
N ILE A 156 1.98 -3.58 5.48
CA ILE A 156 1.16 -2.34 5.45
C ILE A 156 2.01 -1.14 5.83
N TRP A 157 2.78 -1.25 6.91
CA TRP A 157 3.67 -0.20 7.35
C TRP A 157 4.76 0.09 6.32
N ARG A 158 5.40 -0.96 5.78
CA ARG A 158 6.51 -0.83 4.84
C ARG A 158 6.09 -0.16 3.54
N MET A 159 4.84 -0.36 3.14
CA MET A 159 4.26 0.23 1.95
C MET A 159 3.73 1.66 2.16
N LYS A 160 3.53 2.09 3.41
CA LYS A 160 2.91 3.38 3.75
C LYS A 160 3.57 4.58 3.03
N PRO A 161 4.90 4.75 3.02
CA PRO A 161 5.52 5.91 2.36
C PRO A 161 5.21 5.98 0.86
N TYR A 162 5.20 4.83 0.18
CA TYR A 162 4.86 4.77 -1.25
C TYR A 162 3.39 5.12 -1.50
N MET A 163 2.50 4.70 -0.59
CA MET A 163 1.08 5.05 -0.65
C MET A 163 0.84 6.54 -0.34
N GLU A 164 1.61 7.14 0.57
CA GLU A 164 1.55 8.58 0.89
C GLU A 164 2.02 9.43 -0.29
N ILE A 165 3.09 9.02 -0.97
CA ILE A 165 3.53 9.63 -2.23
C ILE A 165 2.41 9.60 -3.28
N LEU A 166 1.79 8.44 -3.46
CA LEU A 166 0.70 8.30 -4.40
C LEU A 166 -0.49 9.19 -4.00
N ALA A 167 -0.80 9.28 -2.70
CA ALA A 167 -1.85 10.15 -2.19
C ALA A 167 -1.57 11.62 -2.54
N ASP A 168 -0.36 12.10 -2.24
CA ASP A 168 0.10 13.46 -2.48
C ASP A 168 0.04 13.84 -3.97
N GLN A 169 0.53 12.97 -4.87
CA GLN A 169 0.49 13.22 -6.32
C GLN A 169 -0.93 13.38 -6.87
N PHE A 170 -1.91 12.76 -6.23
CA PHE A 170 -3.32 12.87 -6.63
C PHE A 170 -4.11 13.89 -5.78
N GLY A 171 -3.44 14.65 -4.92
CA GLY A 171 -4.04 15.73 -4.13
C GLY A 171 -4.90 15.23 -2.97
N PHE A 172 -4.53 14.11 -2.35
CA PHE A 172 -5.17 13.61 -1.14
C PHE A 172 -4.38 14.05 0.10
N ASP A 173 -5.08 14.64 1.07
CA ASP A 173 -4.48 15.13 2.32
C ASP A 173 -4.05 13.99 3.27
N ASP A 174 -4.75 12.85 3.22
CA ASP A 174 -4.41 11.64 3.96
C ASP A 174 -4.40 10.40 3.03
N VAL A 175 -3.42 9.51 3.20
CA VAL A 175 -3.39 8.19 2.55
C VAL A 175 -4.65 7.38 2.82
N ASN A 176 -5.33 7.62 3.94
CA ASN A 176 -6.60 6.97 4.26
C ASN A 176 -7.76 7.43 3.36
N ASP A 177 -7.63 8.56 2.65
CA ASP A 177 -8.60 9.05 1.67
C ASP A 177 -8.54 8.29 0.34
N LEU A 178 -7.50 7.47 0.12
CA LEU A 178 -7.45 6.53 -0.98
C LEU A 178 -8.50 5.43 -0.76
N SER A 179 -9.46 5.35 -1.68
CA SER A 179 -10.46 4.28 -1.74
C SER A 179 -10.24 3.40 -2.96
N GLU A 180 -10.82 2.20 -2.96
CA GLU A 180 -10.72 1.28 -4.12
C GLU A 180 -11.25 1.93 -5.40
N ASN A 181 -12.34 2.68 -5.32
CA ASN A 181 -12.89 3.42 -6.46
C ASN A 181 -11.92 4.48 -6.99
N ARG A 182 -11.25 5.22 -6.09
CA ARG A 182 -10.22 6.20 -6.46
C ARG A 182 -9.01 5.53 -7.09
N MET A 183 -8.51 4.44 -6.50
CA MET A 183 -7.41 3.65 -7.03
C MET A 183 -7.72 3.03 -8.40
N ALA A 184 -8.93 2.52 -8.61
CA ALA A 184 -9.38 2.00 -9.90
C ALA A 184 -9.45 3.12 -10.95
N GLY A 185 -9.88 4.32 -10.55
CA GLY A 185 -9.82 5.51 -11.38
C GLY A 185 -8.40 5.87 -11.80
N ILE A 186 -7.47 5.89 -10.84
CA ILE A 186 -6.04 6.14 -11.08
C ILE A 186 -5.47 5.13 -12.08
N LEU A 187 -5.64 3.83 -11.82
CA LEU A 187 -5.13 2.77 -12.71
C LEU A 187 -5.71 2.87 -14.12
N ARG A 188 -7.01 3.17 -14.27
CA ARG A 188 -7.65 3.35 -15.58
C ARG A 188 -6.99 4.44 -16.41
N VAL A 189 -6.51 5.51 -15.78
CA VAL A 189 -5.75 6.58 -16.45
C VAL A 189 -4.34 6.11 -16.80
N LEU A 190 -3.68 5.46 -15.84
CA LEU A 190 -2.28 5.04 -15.96
C LEU A 190 -2.07 3.83 -16.89
N ASP A 191 -3.10 3.02 -17.16
CA ASP A 191 -3.02 1.84 -18.04
C ASP A 191 -3.28 2.18 -19.53
N LYS A 192 -3.52 3.45 -19.87
CA LYS A 192 -3.74 3.86 -21.27
C LYS A 192 -2.47 3.65 -22.11
N LYS A 193 -2.65 3.14 -23.35
CA LYS A 193 -1.56 2.81 -24.28
C LYS A 193 -0.76 4.05 -24.68
N LEU A 194 0.56 3.88 -24.77
CA LEU A 194 1.48 4.83 -25.41
C LEU A 194 1.52 4.51 -26.90
N THR A 195 1.40 5.54 -27.74
CA THR A 195 1.61 5.39 -29.18
C THR A 195 2.90 6.10 -29.52
N TYR A 196 3.80 5.41 -30.22
CA TYR A 196 5.02 6.03 -30.70
C TYR A 196 4.65 7.09 -31.74
N TYR A 197 5.00 8.35 -31.47
CA TYR A 197 4.80 9.45 -32.40
C TYR A 197 6.16 9.96 -32.87
N ALA A 198 6.40 9.89 -34.18
CA ALA A 198 7.59 10.42 -34.82
C ALA A 198 7.20 11.44 -35.89
N PRO A 199 7.13 12.73 -35.55
CA PRO A 199 6.81 13.78 -36.52
C PRO A 199 7.97 14.04 -37.50
N ALA A 200 9.20 13.62 -37.17
CA ALA A 200 10.36 13.70 -38.04
C ALA A 200 11.43 12.65 -37.65
N PRO A 201 12.34 12.27 -38.57
CA PRO A 201 13.48 11.41 -38.26
C PRO A 201 14.32 12.00 -37.12
N GLY A 202 14.60 11.21 -36.08
CA GLY A 202 15.36 11.64 -34.90
C GLY A 202 14.59 12.50 -33.88
N LYS A 203 13.30 12.82 -34.13
CA LYS A 203 12.41 13.53 -33.18
C LYS A 203 11.26 12.65 -32.68
N GLY A 204 11.46 11.33 -32.64
CA GLY A 204 10.47 10.39 -32.12
C GLY A 204 10.35 10.44 -30.60
N GLY A 205 9.12 10.38 -30.10
CA GLY A 205 8.80 10.29 -28.67
C GLY A 205 7.56 9.44 -28.44
N TYR A 206 7.42 8.91 -27.23
CA TYR A 206 6.16 8.29 -26.82
C TYR A 206 5.16 9.40 -26.50
N GLN A 207 4.12 9.53 -27.32
CA GLN A 207 2.94 10.33 -26.97
C GLN A 207 1.87 9.38 -26.45
N TRP A 208 1.08 9.84 -25.49
CA TRP A 208 -0.02 9.01 -25.04
C TRP A 208 -1.15 9.13 -26.05
N SER A 209 -1.87 8.05 -26.31
CA SER A 209 -3.11 8.14 -27.10
C SER A 209 -4.27 8.38 -26.15
N ILE A 210 -4.33 9.55 -25.54
CA ILE A 210 -5.55 10.00 -24.84
C ILE A 210 -6.22 11.04 -25.74
N SER A 211 -7.47 10.78 -26.12
CA SER A 211 -8.25 11.77 -26.87
C SER A 211 -8.48 13.01 -26.02
N LYS A 212 -8.46 14.22 -26.62
CA LYS A 212 -8.70 15.48 -25.88
C LYS A 212 -9.95 15.45 -24.98
N PRO A 213 -11.13 14.94 -25.41
CA PRO A 213 -12.30 14.86 -24.53
C PRO A 213 -12.12 13.91 -23.34
N GLU A 214 -11.29 12.87 -23.49
CA GLU A 214 -10.98 11.94 -22.41
C GLU A 214 -9.98 12.55 -21.44
N ALA A 215 -8.94 13.23 -21.94
CA ALA A 215 -7.98 13.98 -21.14
C ALA A 215 -8.69 15.06 -20.31
N ASP A 216 -9.62 15.81 -20.91
CA ASP A 216 -10.39 16.86 -20.22
C ASP A 216 -11.24 16.28 -19.07
N ARG A 217 -11.89 15.12 -19.27
CA ARG A 217 -12.60 14.40 -18.19
C ARG A 217 -11.63 13.93 -17.10
N MET A 218 -10.46 13.42 -17.47
CA MET A 218 -9.47 12.94 -16.51
C MET A 218 -8.86 14.07 -15.68
N VAL A 219 -8.60 15.22 -16.29
CA VAL A 219 -8.12 16.43 -15.63
C VAL A 219 -9.14 16.95 -14.60
N GLN A 220 -10.44 16.87 -14.91
CA GLN A 220 -11.50 17.23 -13.95
C GLN A 220 -11.50 16.32 -12.72
N VAL A 221 -11.16 15.04 -12.89
CA VAL A 221 -11.12 14.06 -11.79
C VAL A 221 -9.78 14.12 -11.03
N PHE A 222 -8.68 14.41 -11.71
CA PHE A 222 -7.32 14.41 -11.17
C PHE A 222 -6.58 15.72 -11.52
N PRO A 223 -6.97 16.85 -10.91
CA PRO A 223 -6.43 18.16 -11.27
C PRO A 223 -4.94 18.31 -10.96
N TYR A 224 -4.41 17.57 -9.98
CA TYR A 224 -3.01 17.66 -9.54
C TYR A 224 -2.01 17.09 -10.54
N ILE A 225 -2.40 16.06 -11.30
CA ILE A 225 -1.61 15.53 -12.42
C ILE A 225 -2.09 16.04 -13.78
N ALA A 226 -2.89 17.11 -13.81
CA ALA A 226 -3.52 17.59 -15.04
C ALA A 226 -2.51 17.94 -16.13
N GLN A 227 -1.37 18.51 -15.75
CA GLN A 227 -0.30 18.82 -16.71
C GLN A 227 0.25 17.54 -17.33
N HIS A 228 0.53 16.51 -16.54
CA HIS A 228 1.02 15.22 -17.04
C HIS A 228 -0.01 14.49 -17.92
N ILE A 229 -1.31 14.62 -17.60
CA ILE A 229 -2.39 14.10 -18.46
C ILE A 229 -2.42 14.84 -19.80
N ARG A 230 -2.30 16.18 -19.78
CA ARG A 230 -2.34 17.03 -20.98
C ARG A 230 -1.11 16.85 -21.88
N ASP A 231 0.06 16.61 -21.29
CA ASP A 231 1.28 16.27 -22.01
C ASP A 231 1.14 14.93 -22.78
N GLY A 232 0.14 14.12 -22.42
CA GLY A 232 -0.25 12.89 -23.10
C GLY A 232 -1.35 13.04 -24.16
N ILE A 233 -1.74 14.25 -24.58
CA ILE A 233 -2.70 14.41 -25.68
C ILE A 233 -1.98 14.21 -27.02
N ALA A 234 -2.47 13.28 -27.84
CA ALA A 234 -2.03 13.06 -29.23
C ALA A 234 -2.67 14.06 -30.20
#